data_AF-A0AAJ0SFS4-F1
#
_entry.id   AF-A0AAJ0SFS4-F1
#
_cell.length_a   1.000
_cell.length_b   1.000
_cell.length_c   1.000
_cell.angle_alpha   90.00
_cell.angle_beta   90.00
_cell.angle_gamma   90.00
#
_symmetry.space_group_name_H-M   'P 1'
#
loop_
_entity.id
_entity.type
_entity.pdbx_description
1 polymer ?
#
loop_
_entity_poly.entity_id
_entity_poly.type
_entity_poly.pdbx_seq_one_letter_code
_entity_poly.pdbx_strand_id
1 'polypeptide(L)'
;MRKIILSLLLVIILLSGGYLFYDLKIKKTRKENFGTFNIKDFDTKSKYFKTLSPKDLNPKSFIKVFTEKYNKDSAFNYVSMLGEFPNNWVKPNDIQYLMSIMRSKEKCCGYMNIFSSTLSIENGEVGGFSIIFLNSYISNTKINLGLNCNPKTDEESVKKIENWYRNMKDKN
;
A
#
# COMPACT_ATOMS: atom_id res chain seq x y z
N MET A 1 -9.12 -55.46 -34.42
CA MET A 1 -8.06 -54.54 -33.97
C MET A 1 -8.08 -53.17 -34.65
N ARG A 2 -8.14 -53.05 -35.99
CA ARG A 2 -8.19 -51.73 -36.70
C ARG A 2 -9.27 -50.75 -36.22
N LYS A 3 -10.48 -51.22 -35.92
CA LYS A 3 -11.60 -50.37 -35.46
C LYS A 3 -11.39 -49.77 -34.06
N ILE A 4 -10.68 -50.49 -33.18
CA ILE A 4 -10.38 -50.03 -31.80
C ILE A 4 -9.32 -48.93 -31.83
N ILE A 5 -8.30 -49.09 -32.69
CA ILE A 5 -7.24 -48.09 -32.87
C ILE A 5 -7.80 -46.78 -33.44
N LEU A 6 -8.71 -46.86 -34.42
CA LEU A 6 -9.38 -45.68 -34.98
C LEU A 6 -10.25 -44.95 -33.95
N SER A 7 -10.96 -45.70 -33.10
CA SER A 7 -11.78 -45.11 -32.03
C SER A 7 -10.92 -44.40 -30.98
N LEU A 8 -9.79 -44.99 -30.58
CA LEU A 8 -8.82 -44.36 -29.66
C LEU A 8 -8.22 -43.08 -30.23
N LEU A 9 -7.89 -43.07 -31.53
CA LEU A 9 -7.30 -41.90 -32.19
C LEU A 9 -8.28 -40.72 -32.24
N LEU A 10 -9.57 -40.99 -32.46
CA LEU A 10 -10.64 -39.99 -32.42
C LEU A 10 -10.82 -39.38 -31.02
N VAL A 11 -10.75 -40.20 -29.97
CA VAL A 11 -10.85 -39.72 -28.59
C VAL A 11 -9.66 -38.82 -28.23
N ILE A 12 -8.45 -39.16 -28.67
CA ILE A 12 -7.24 -38.33 -28.41
C ILE A 12 -7.35 -36.96 -29.11
N ILE A 13 -7.86 -36.91 -30.34
CA ILE A 13 -8.05 -35.65 -31.08
C ILE A 13 -9.10 -34.76 -30.37
N LEU A 14 -10.19 -35.33 -29.89
CA LEU A 14 -11.22 -34.59 -29.16
C LEU A 14 -10.72 -34.06 -27.81
N LEU A 15 -9.94 -34.85 -27.08
CA LEU A 15 -9.36 -34.44 -25.79
C LEU A 15 -8.29 -33.35 -25.95
N SER A 16 -7.41 -33.47 -26.94
CA SER A 16 -6.36 -32.47 -27.21
C SER A 16 -6.91 -31.17 -27.79
N GLY A 17 -7.90 -31.24 -28.69
CA GLY A 17 -8.59 -30.06 -29.21
C GLY A 17 -9.37 -29.29 -28.14
N GLY A 18 -10.04 -30.01 -27.23
CA GLY A 18 -10.74 -29.40 -26.09
C GLY A 18 -9.80 -28.68 -25.11
N TYR A 19 -8.64 -29.26 -24.83
CA TYR A 19 -7.63 -28.64 -23.95
C TYR A 19 -7.05 -27.35 -24.54
N LEU A 20 -6.70 -27.35 -25.83
CA LEU A 20 -6.17 -26.18 -26.52
C LEU A 20 -7.20 -25.04 -26.58
N PHE A 21 -8.48 -25.37 -26.77
CA PHE A 21 -9.55 -24.37 -26.80
C PHE A 21 -9.81 -23.75 -25.41
N TYR A 22 -9.72 -24.55 -24.35
CA TYR A 22 -9.79 -24.06 -22.97
C TYR A 22 -8.63 -23.11 -22.62
N ASP A 23 -7.39 -23.48 -22.97
CA ASP A 23 -6.21 -22.64 -22.70
C ASP A 23 -6.26 -21.31 -23.50
N LEU A 24 -6.74 -21.34 -24.75
CA LEU A 24 -6.96 -20.14 -25.55
C LEU A 24 -8.03 -19.21 -24.97
N LYS A 25 -9.15 -19.78 -24.47
CA LYS A 25 -10.21 -18.98 -23.84
C LYS A 25 -9.72 -18.30 -22.56
N ILE A 26 -8.98 -19.03 -21.71
CA ILE A 26 -8.38 -18.46 -20.49
C ILE A 26 -7.39 -17.34 -20.83
N LYS A 27 -6.55 -17.53 -21.86
CA LYS A 27 -5.60 -16.50 -22.32
C LYS A 27 -6.31 -15.27 -22.90
N LYS A 28 -7.41 -15.43 -23.64
CA LYS A 28 -8.19 -14.31 -24.18
C LYS A 28 -8.90 -13.51 -23.07
N THR A 29 -9.57 -14.19 -22.14
CA THR A 29 -10.23 -13.53 -21.00
C THR A 29 -9.22 -12.84 -20.07
N ARG A 30 -8.00 -13.40 -19.92
CA ARG A 30 -6.91 -12.75 -19.18
C ARG A 30 -6.41 -11.48 -19.89
N LYS A 31 -6.37 -11.46 -21.22
CA LYS A 31 -5.92 -10.30 -22.01
C LYS A 31 -6.96 -9.18 -22.06
N GLU A 32 -8.25 -9.50 -21.99
CA GLU A 32 -9.34 -8.52 -21.97
C GLU A 32 -9.60 -7.92 -20.58
N ASN A 33 -9.27 -8.63 -19.49
CA ASN A 33 -9.40 -8.12 -18.11
C ASN A 33 -8.14 -7.44 -17.55
N PHE A 34 -7.01 -7.50 -18.26
CA PHE A 34 -5.83 -6.70 -17.93
C PHE A 34 -5.95 -5.37 -18.67
N GLY A 35 -6.71 -4.44 -18.08
CA GLY A 35 -6.69 -3.04 -18.50
C GLY A 35 -5.24 -2.61 -18.68
N THR A 36 -4.95 -2.02 -19.84
CA THR A 36 -3.61 -1.57 -20.28
C THR A 36 -2.81 -1.00 -19.12
N PHE A 37 -1.93 -1.83 -18.54
CA PHE A 37 -0.92 -1.42 -17.58
C PHE A 37 0.07 -0.59 -18.41
N ASN A 38 -0.04 0.73 -18.31
CA ASN A 38 0.83 1.62 -19.06
C ASN A 38 2.26 1.40 -18.56
N ILE A 39 3.09 0.75 -19.39
CA ILE A 39 4.51 0.49 -19.11
C ILE A 39 5.31 1.80 -18.83
N LYS A 40 4.71 2.96 -19.09
CA LYS A 40 5.22 4.28 -18.67
C LYS A 40 5.23 4.48 -17.14
N ASP A 41 4.44 3.74 -16.38
CA ASP A 41 4.50 3.72 -14.91
C ASP A 41 5.74 2.97 -14.39
N PHE A 42 6.43 2.23 -15.27
CA PHE A 42 7.71 1.57 -15.03
C PHE A 42 8.89 2.36 -15.65
N ASP A 43 8.74 3.67 -15.88
CA ASP A 43 9.87 4.51 -16.25
C ASP A 43 10.54 5.06 -14.98
N THR A 44 11.55 4.36 -14.48
CA THR A 44 12.59 5.04 -13.71
C THR A 44 13.95 4.37 -13.94
N LYS A 45 14.78 5.08 -14.69
CA LYS A 45 16.26 5.02 -14.75
C LYS A 45 16.90 4.15 -13.66
N SER A 46 17.51 3.06 -14.11
CA SER A 46 18.39 2.19 -13.33
C SER A 46 19.63 2.93 -12.81
N LYS A 47 19.54 3.48 -11.60
CA LYS A 47 20.70 3.96 -10.84
C LYS A 47 20.50 3.54 -9.40
N TYR A 48 20.91 2.31 -9.07
CA TYR A 48 20.83 1.69 -7.73
C TYR A 48 19.59 2.11 -6.94
N PHE A 49 18.43 1.51 -7.21
CA PHE A 49 17.20 1.76 -6.44
C PHE A 49 17.46 1.41 -4.97
N LYS A 50 17.85 2.41 -4.16
CA LYS A 50 17.78 2.29 -2.71
C LYS A 50 16.31 2.13 -2.39
N THR A 51 15.92 0.92 -1.98
CA THR A 51 14.56 0.65 -1.51
C THR A 51 14.25 1.65 -0.41
N LEU A 52 13.18 2.42 -0.58
CA LEU A 52 12.76 3.40 0.41
C LEU A 52 12.54 2.68 1.75
N SER A 53 13.17 3.20 2.81
CA SER A 53 13.04 2.67 4.15
C SER A 53 12.52 3.76 5.09
N PRO A 54 11.61 3.45 6.02
CA PRO A 54 11.24 4.36 7.08
C PRO A 54 12.44 4.88 7.88
N LYS A 55 13.54 4.11 7.95
CA LYS A 55 14.78 4.51 8.63
C LYS A 55 15.43 5.77 8.02
N ASP A 56 15.16 6.04 6.75
CA ASP A 56 15.69 7.20 6.02
C ASP A 56 14.78 8.44 6.10
N LEU A 57 13.64 8.33 6.78
CA LEU A 57 12.61 9.35 6.84
C LEU A 57 12.34 9.73 8.29
N ASN A 58 11.94 10.98 8.50
CA ASN A 58 11.19 11.41 9.68
C ASN A 58 9.69 11.50 9.36
N PRO A 59 8.80 11.65 10.36
CA PRO A 59 7.35 11.69 10.13
C PRO A 59 6.91 12.72 9.09
N LYS A 60 7.49 13.92 9.10
CA LYS A 60 7.18 14.98 8.13
C LYS A 60 7.57 14.60 6.71
N SER A 61 8.77 14.08 6.51
CA SER A 61 9.24 13.63 5.20
C SER A 61 8.48 12.42 4.69
N PHE A 62 8.06 11.51 5.57
CA PHE A 62 7.21 10.37 5.22
C PHE A 62 5.88 10.86 4.66
N ILE A 63 5.17 11.72 5.40
CA ILE A 63 3.88 12.24 4.97
C ILE A 63 4.02 13.03 3.67
N LYS A 64 5.08 13.84 3.55
CA LYS A 64 5.38 14.58 2.32
C LYS A 64 5.50 13.65 1.10
N VAL A 65 6.27 12.57 1.20
CA VAL A 65 6.41 11.60 0.09
C VAL A 65 5.06 10.98 -0.29
N PHE A 66 4.20 10.71 0.69
CA PHE A 66 2.90 10.07 0.47
C PHE A 66 1.88 11.02 -0.15
N THR A 67 1.95 12.30 0.22
CA THR A 67 1.13 13.35 -0.38
C THR A 67 1.61 13.70 -1.79
N GLU A 68 2.92 13.88 -2.01
CA GLU A 68 3.47 14.28 -3.32
C GLU A 68 3.33 13.20 -4.39
N LYS A 69 3.35 11.93 -4.00
CA LYS A 69 3.16 10.81 -4.94
C LYS A 69 1.70 10.50 -5.23
N TYR A 70 0.76 11.12 -4.51
CA TYR A 70 -0.66 10.90 -4.71
C TYR A 70 -1.10 11.43 -6.07
N ASN A 71 -1.78 10.58 -6.82
CA ASN A 71 -2.38 10.93 -8.11
C ASN A 71 -3.88 10.59 -8.08
N LYS A 72 -4.71 11.63 -8.13
CA LYS A 72 -6.18 11.51 -8.16
C LYS A 72 -6.71 10.69 -9.34
N ASP A 73 -5.96 10.65 -10.45
CA ASP A 73 -6.34 9.96 -11.69
C ASP A 73 -5.80 8.51 -11.72
N SER A 74 -5.00 8.12 -10.71
CA SER A 74 -4.52 6.75 -10.56
C SER A 74 -5.53 5.87 -9.84
N ALA A 75 -5.76 4.66 -10.37
CA ALA A 75 -6.52 3.62 -9.69
C ALA A 75 -5.81 3.08 -8.44
N PHE A 76 -4.49 3.25 -8.36
CA PHE A 76 -3.67 2.76 -7.26
C PHE A 76 -2.76 3.86 -6.72
N ASN A 77 -2.95 4.24 -5.47
CA ASN A 77 -2.14 5.23 -4.80
C ASN A 77 -1.43 4.59 -3.61
N TYR A 78 -0.23 4.08 -3.82
CA TYR A 78 0.60 3.52 -2.75
C TYR A 78 2.06 3.90 -2.92
N VAL A 79 2.77 3.92 -1.79
CA VAL A 79 4.23 3.99 -1.75
C VAL A 79 4.76 2.67 -1.20
N SER A 80 5.51 1.95 -2.03
CA SER A 80 6.19 0.73 -1.63
C SER A 80 7.45 1.02 -0.83
N MET A 81 7.56 0.44 0.37
CA MET A 81 8.75 0.58 1.22
C MET A 81 8.93 -0.62 2.15
N LEU A 82 10.09 -0.70 2.80
CA LEU A 82 10.32 -1.66 3.89
C LEU A 82 9.42 -1.32 5.09
N GLY A 83 8.87 -2.34 5.76
CA GLY A 83 7.99 -2.15 6.91
C GLY A 83 8.67 -1.97 8.26
N GLU A 84 10.00 -1.94 8.30
CA GLU A 84 10.73 -1.90 9.55
C GLU A 84 11.05 -0.45 9.98
N PHE A 85 10.17 0.13 10.79
CA PHE A 85 10.40 1.42 11.43
C PHE A 85 11.44 1.31 12.55
N PRO A 86 12.31 2.31 12.77
CA PRO A 86 13.14 2.39 13.98
C PRO A 86 12.31 2.39 15.28
N ASN A 87 12.93 1.99 16.38
CA ASN A 87 12.38 2.25 17.71
C ASN A 87 12.39 3.75 17.99
N ASN A 88 11.37 4.25 18.69
CA ASN A 88 11.22 5.68 19.00
C ASN A 88 11.35 6.56 17.76
N TRP A 89 10.75 6.12 16.64
CA TRP A 89 10.92 6.80 15.35
C TRP A 89 10.38 8.23 15.37
N VAL A 90 9.23 8.44 16.03
CA VAL A 90 8.66 9.77 16.29
C VAL A 90 9.41 10.42 17.44
N LYS A 91 9.89 11.65 17.24
CA LYS A 91 10.64 12.43 18.24
C LYS A 91 9.76 13.54 18.84
N PRO A 92 10.13 14.09 20.02
CA PRO A 92 9.38 15.19 20.63
C PRO A 92 9.17 16.40 19.69
N ASN A 93 10.17 16.72 18.86
CA ASN A 93 10.09 17.83 17.90
C ASN A 93 9.12 17.57 16.73
N ASP A 94 8.72 16.31 16.49
CA ASP A 94 7.74 15.98 15.46
C ASP A 94 6.30 16.19 15.93
N ILE A 95 6.05 16.19 17.24
CA ILE A 95 4.71 16.20 17.83
C ILE A 95 3.91 17.41 17.40
N GLN A 96 4.49 18.61 17.44
CA GLN A 96 3.78 19.84 17.04
C GLN A 96 3.31 19.78 15.59
N TYR A 97 4.16 19.28 14.68
CA TYR A 97 3.80 19.10 13.29
C TYR A 97 2.67 18.08 13.14
N LEU A 98 2.81 16.90 13.75
CA LEU A 98 1.81 15.84 13.66
C LEU A 98 0.46 16.30 14.21
N MET A 99 0.45 16.98 15.36
CA MET A 99 -0.75 17.58 15.95
C MET A 99 -1.43 18.55 14.97
N SER A 100 -0.66 19.38 14.26
CA SER A 100 -1.21 20.37 13.32
C SER A 100 -1.93 19.76 12.11
N ILE A 101 -1.63 18.51 11.76
CA ILE A 101 -2.18 17.83 10.57
C ILE A 101 -3.09 16.65 10.91
N MET A 102 -3.25 16.29 12.19
CA MET A 102 -3.98 15.09 12.63
C MET A 102 -5.46 15.08 12.20
N ARG A 103 -6.06 16.27 12.03
CA ARG A 103 -7.44 16.43 11.56
C ARG A 103 -7.56 16.48 10.02
N SER A 104 -6.45 16.45 9.29
CA SER A 104 -6.46 16.57 7.84
C SER A 104 -7.16 15.37 7.19
N LYS A 105 -8.14 15.65 6.32
CA LYS A 105 -8.80 14.66 5.45
C LYS A 105 -8.22 14.66 4.03
N GLU A 106 -7.09 15.34 3.84
CA GLU A 106 -6.37 15.36 2.57
C GLU A 106 -5.97 13.93 2.19
N LYS A 107 -6.31 13.54 0.96
CA LYS A 107 -5.99 12.22 0.42
C LYS A 107 -4.50 12.12 0.13
N CYS A 108 -3.94 10.97 0.45
CA CYS A 108 -2.54 10.65 0.16
C CYS A 108 -2.42 9.18 -0.24
N CYS A 109 -1.23 8.77 -0.69
CA CYS A 109 -0.95 7.37 -0.94
C CYS A 109 -1.09 6.52 0.32
N GLY A 110 -1.44 5.25 0.13
CA GLY A 110 -1.29 4.18 1.10
C GLY A 110 0.16 3.76 1.30
N TYR A 111 0.41 3.09 2.42
CA TYR A 111 1.64 2.33 2.62
C TYR A 111 1.44 0.92 2.08
N MET A 112 2.42 0.43 1.32
CA MET A 112 2.52 -0.97 0.90
C MET A 112 3.91 -1.50 1.25
N ASN A 113 3.95 -2.62 1.97
CA ASN A 113 5.21 -3.32 2.20
C ASN A 113 5.69 -3.93 0.88
N ILE A 114 6.99 -3.91 0.60
CA ILE A 114 7.56 -4.56 -0.60
C ILE A 114 7.26 -6.06 -0.71
N PHE A 115 6.98 -6.72 0.42
CA PHE A 115 6.61 -8.14 0.48
C PHE A 115 5.09 -8.36 0.41
N SER A 116 4.31 -7.31 0.21
CA SER A 116 2.86 -7.44 0.06
C SER A 116 2.50 -8.04 -1.29
N SER A 117 1.55 -8.97 -1.28
CA SER A 117 0.94 -9.56 -2.48
C SER A 117 -0.46 -9.00 -2.78
N THR A 118 -0.98 -8.12 -1.90
CA THR A 118 -2.31 -7.54 -2.03
C THR A 118 -2.22 -6.08 -2.44
N LEU A 119 -3.02 -5.70 -3.45
CA LEU A 119 -3.17 -4.31 -3.87
C LEU A 119 -4.48 -3.77 -3.30
N SER A 120 -4.41 -2.61 -2.65
CA SER A 120 -5.60 -1.88 -2.22
C SER A 120 -5.85 -0.68 -3.13
N ILE A 121 -7.11 -0.44 -3.44
CA ILE A 121 -7.59 0.69 -4.25
C ILE A 121 -7.94 1.89 -3.34
N GLU A 122 -7.99 1.68 -2.02
CA GLU A 122 -8.29 2.74 -1.08
C GLU A 122 -7.12 3.70 -0.87
N ASN A 123 -7.42 4.99 -0.78
CA ASN A 123 -6.43 6.03 -0.47
C ASN A 123 -6.26 6.21 1.03
N GLY A 124 -5.07 6.58 1.49
CA GLY A 124 -4.86 7.06 2.86
C GLY A 124 -5.35 8.49 3.06
N GLU A 125 -5.40 8.93 4.31
CA GLU A 125 -5.57 10.33 4.71
C GLU A 125 -4.39 10.78 5.55
N VAL A 126 -3.94 12.02 5.32
CA VAL A 126 -2.80 12.61 6.02
C VAL A 126 -2.99 12.55 7.55
N GLY A 127 -4.19 12.86 8.03
CA GLY A 127 -4.53 12.79 9.45
C GLY A 127 -4.48 11.37 10.01
N GLY A 128 -4.86 10.37 9.23
CA GLY A 128 -4.76 8.95 9.61
C GLY A 128 -3.34 8.50 9.93
N PHE A 129 -2.37 8.87 9.08
CA PHE A 129 -0.95 8.59 9.38
C PHE A 129 -0.47 9.34 10.62
N SER A 130 -0.85 10.61 10.74
CA SER A 130 -0.48 11.40 11.91
C SER A 130 -0.99 10.80 13.23
N ILE A 131 -2.24 10.31 13.25
CA ILE A 131 -2.83 9.61 14.39
C ILE A 131 -2.03 8.36 14.76
N ILE A 132 -1.65 7.53 13.78
CA ILE A 132 -0.81 6.34 14.03
C ILE A 132 0.52 6.73 14.66
N PHE A 133 1.19 7.76 14.10
CA PHE A 133 2.49 8.21 14.59
C PHE A 133 2.40 8.78 16.01
N LEU A 134 1.40 9.61 16.29
CA LEU A 134 1.15 10.15 17.62
C LEU A 134 0.84 9.04 18.64
N ASN A 135 -0.02 8.09 18.29
CA ASN A 135 -0.32 6.95 19.16
C ASN A 135 0.93 6.11 19.46
N SER A 136 1.80 5.89 18.48
CA SER A 136 3.07 5.17 18.70
C SER A 136 3.98 5.90 19.69
N TYR A 137 4.02 7.23 19.63
CA TYR A 137 4.78 8.06 20.58
C TYR A 137 4.17 8.01 21.99
N ILE A 138 2.86 8.21 22.10
CA ILE A 138 2.13 8.22 23.38
C ILE A 138 2.26 6.88 24.10
N SER A 139 2.14 5.78 23.36
CA SER A 139 2.20 4.41 23.91
C SER A 139 3.63 3.86 24.03
N ASN A 140 4.65 4.60 23.57
CA ASN A 140 6.03 4.14 23.48
C ASN A 140 6.16 2.80 22.72
N THR A 141 5.44 2.68 21.60
CA THR A 141 5.43 1.46 20.77
C THR A 141 6.05 1.68 19.40
N LYS A 142 6.57 0.59 18.81
CA LYS A 142 7.09 0.60 17.44
C LYS A 142 5.92 0.73 16.46
N ILE A 143 6.07 1.61 15.46
CA ILE A 143 5.08 1.73 14.38
C ILE A 143 5.02 0.42 13.59
N ASN A 144 3.79 -0.07 13.38
CA ASN A 144 3.50 -1.22 12.56
C ASN A 144 2.37 -0.88 11.59
N LEU A 145 2.69 -0.80 10.29
CA LEU A 145 1.72 -0.56 9.22
C LEU A 145 1.32 -1.87 8.50
N GLY A 146 1.76 -3.03 8.99
CA GLY A 146 1.50 -4.33 8.40
C GLY A 146 2.08 -4.49 6.98
N LEU A 147 1.36 -5.24 6.15
CA LEU A 147 1.67 -5.40 4.73
C LEU A 147 1.06 -4.29 3.86
N ASN A 148 -0.06 -3.72 4.29
CA ASN A 148 -0.76 -2.62 3.62
C ASN A 148 -1.47 -1.75 4.67
N CYS A 149 -1.45 -0.43 4.48
CA CYS A 149 -2.13 0.50 5.38
C CYS A 149 -2.63 1.74 4.65
N ASN A 150 -3.94 1.98 4.72
CA ASN A 150 -4.63 3.16 4.17
C ASN A 150 -5.38 3.87 5.30
N PRO A 151 -4.66 4.52 6.23
CA PRO A 151 -5.28 5.00 7.45
C PRO A 151 -6.22 6.17 7.15
N LYS A 152 -7.32 6.23 7.90
CA LYS A 152 -8.31 7.31 7.83
C LYS A 152 -8.25 8.16 9.08
N THR A 153 -8.66 9.40 8.95
CA THR A 153 -8.79 10.29 10.11
C THR A 153 -9.97 9.82 10.97
N ASP A 154 -9.71 9.61 12.26
CA ASP A 154 -10.68 9.14 13.24
C ASP A 154 -10.88 10.17 14.36
N GLU A 155 -12.10 10.72 14.47
CA GLU A 155 -12.42 11.79 15.42
C GLU A 155 -12.30 11.34 16.88
N GLU A 156 -12.54 10.07 17.19
CA GLU A 156 -12.37 9.56 18.55
C GLU A 156 -10.89 9.58 18.96
N SER A 157 -10.01 9.08 18.09
CA SER A 157 -8.56 9.12 18.27
C SER A 157 -8.04 10.55 18.37
N VAL A 158 -8.53 11.47 17.53
CA VAL A 158 -8.18 12.89 17.61
C VAL A 158 -8.49 13.46 18.99
N LYS A 159 -9.70 13.23 19.52
CA LYS A 159 -10.08 13.72 20.87
C LYS A 159 -9.18 13.15 21.97
N LYS A 160 -8.84 11.86 21.90
CA LYS A 160 -7.94 11.22 22.87
C LYS A 160 -6.55 11.85 22.85
N ILE A 161 -6.00 12.06 21.66
CA ILE A 161 -4.67 12.67 21.47
C ILE A 161 -4.66 14.14 21.90
N GLU A 162 -5.69 14.92 21.57
CA GLU A 162 -5.81 16.32 22.01
C GLU A 162 -5.88 16.44 23.54
N ASN A 163 -6.61 15.55 24.21
CA ASN A 163 -6.68 15.53 25.67
C ASN A 163 -5.32 15.18 26.29
N TRP A 164 -4.62 14.18 25.74
CA TRP A 164 -3.25 13.86 26.16
C TRP A 164 -2.31 15.06 26.01
N TYR A 165 -2.37 15.74 24.87
CA TYR A 165 -1.49 16.87 24.57
C TYR A 165 -1.72 18.07 25.51
N ARG A 166 -2.97 18.36 25.86
CA ARG A 166 -3.31 19.40 26.86
C ARG A 166 -2.73 19.05 28.23
N ASN A 167 -2.99 17.83 28.71
CA ASN A 167 -2.51 17.36 30.01
C ASN A 167 -0.97 17.31 30.12
N MET A 168 -0.26 17.20 29.00
CA MET A 168 1.20 17.26 28.96
C MET A 168 1.70 18.71 29.12
N LYS A 169 1.03 19.68 28.51
CA LYS A 169 1.39 21.10 28.61
C LYS A 169 1.13 21.67 29.99
N ASP A 170 0.09 21.22 30.68
CA ASP A 170 -0.23 21.70 32.03
C ASP A 170 0.76 21.18 33.10
N LYS A 171 1.65 20.25 32.74
CA LYS A 171 2.65 19.65 33.63
C LYS A 171 4.08 20.19 33.47
N ASN A 172 4.33 20.99 32.42
CA ASN A 172 5.66 21.52 32.06
C ASN A 172 5.61 23.04 32.00
#